data_AF-A0A661J2K9-F1
#
_entry.id   AF-A0A661J2K9-F1
#
_cell.length_a   1.000
_cell.length_b   1.000
_cell.length_c   1.000
_cell.angle_alpha   90.00
_cell.angle_beta   90.00
_cell.angle_gamma   90.00
#
_symmetry.space_group_name_H-M   'P 1'
#
loop_
_entity.id
_entity.type
_entity.pdbx_description
1 polymer ?
#
loop_
_entity_poly.entity_id
_entity_poly.type
_entity_poly.pdbx_seq_one_letter_code
_entity_poly.pdbx_strand_id
1 'polypeptide(L)'
;MKVELNPRLFEASSPLQPSRKPKGAADFSRILKEAISEVNRLQLEAEAAIKDFTVGKRGIHETMIAIEKADLSFQLMMQIRNKIIKAYEEVMRMQV
;
A
#
# COMPACT_ATOMS: atom_id res chain seq x y z
N MET A 1 25.02 -19.35 -66.53
CA MET A 1 24.47 -18.38 -65.56
C MET A 1 23.85 -19.15 -64.40
N LYS A 2 24.57 -19.28 -63.28
CA LYS A 2 24.01 -19.70 -61.98
C LYS A 2 23.79 -18.41 -61.20
N VAL A 3 22.55 -18.07 -60.90
CA VAL A 3 22.21 -16.92 -60.06
C VAL A 3 22.01 -17.50 -58.66
N GLU A 4 22.95 -17.22 -57.76
CA GLU A 4 22.89 -17.62 -56.36
C GLU A 4 21.77 -16.83 -55.66
N LEU A 5 20.82 -17.56 -55.06
CA LEU A 5 19.78 -17.00 -54.20
C LEU A 5 20.43 -16.64 -52.86
N ASN A 6 20.47 -15.34 -52.57
CA ASN A 6 21.00 -14.77 -51.33
C ASN A 6 20.08 -15.13 -50.13
N PRO A 7 20.54 -15.89 -49.13
CA PRO A 7 19.72 -16.27 -47.98
C PRO A 7 19.88 -15.23 -46.87
N ARG A 8 19.11 -14.14 -46.94
CA ARG A 8 18.98 -13.17 -45.84
C ARG A 8 17.53 -12.97 -45.42
N LEU A 9 16.79 -14.09 -45.29
CA LEU A 9 15.40 -14.07 -44.83
C LEU A 9 15.20 -14.01 -43.31
N PHE A 10 16.24 -14.00 -42.47
CA PHE A 10 16.03 -14.00 -41.02
C PHE A 10 17.15 -13.25 -40.28
N GLU A 11 17.08 -11.92 -40.27
CA GLU A 11 17.65 -11.17 -39.13
C GLU A 11 16.73 -11.41 -37.94
N ALA A 12 17.30 -12.13 -36.98
CA ALA A 12 16.67 -12.59 -35.77
C ALA A 12 16.01 -11.43 -35.01
N SER A 13 14.77 -11.69 -34.60
CA SER A 13 14.03 -11.08 -33.50
C SER A 13 14.88 -10.23 -32.55
N SER A 14 14.52 -8.94 -32.49
CA SER A 14 14.89 -8.02 -31.42
C SER A 14 14.78 -8.71 -30.04
N PRO A 15 15.78 -8.55 -29.15
CA PRO A 15 15.72 -9.13 -27.83
C PRO A 15 14.53 -8.53 -27.08
N LEU A 16 13.67 -9.43 -26.61
CA LEU A 16 12.58 -9.17 -25.69
C LEU A 16 13.03 -8.17 -24.62
N GLN A 17 12.43 -6.98 -24.64
CA GLN A 17 12.59 -5.99 -23.57
C GLN A 17 12.32 -6.69 -22.24
N PRO A 18 13.15 -6.52 -21.21
CA PRO A 18 12.87 -7.07 -19.89
C PRO A 18 11.55 -6.48 -19.41
N SER A 19 10.61 -7.36 -19.05
CA SER A 19 9.34 -6.99 -18.45
C SER A 19 9.60 -6.07 -17.27
N ARG A 20 9.27 -4.78 -17.44
CA ARG A 20 9.26 -3.80 -16.36
C ARG A 20 8.25 -4.31 -15.33
N LYS A 21 8.72 -4.90 -14.24
CA LYS A 21 7.88 -5.19 -13.07
C LYS A 21 7.11 -3.90 -12.72
N PRO A 22 5.78 -3.95 -12.54
CA PRO A 22 5.01 -2.76 -12.25
C PRO A 22 5.47 -2.18 -10.91
N LYS A 23 6.16 -1.03 -10.96
CA LYS A 23 6.67 -0.33 -9.76
C LYS A 23 5.56 -0.04 -8.74
N GLY A 24 4.33 0.16 -9.20
CA GLY A 24 3.20 0.56 -8.36
C GLY A 24 2.76 -0.46 -7.30
N ALA A 25 2.96 -1.76 -7.50
CA ALA A 25 2.53 -2.76 -6.52
C ALA A 25 3.42 -2.74 -5.25
N ALA A 26 4.72 -2.54 -5.42
CA ALA A 26 5.67 -2.42 -4.32
C ALA A 26 5.45 -1.12 -3.52
N ASP A 27 5.13 -0.02 -4.21
CA ASP A 27 4.87 1.26 -3.57
C ASP A 27 3.55 1.26 -2.79
N PHE A 28 2.50 0.60 -3.31
CA PHE A 28 1.24 0.46 -2.58
C PHE A 28 1.40 -0.36 -1.29
N SER A 29 2.09 -1.49 -1.34
CA SER A 29 2.35 -2.32 -0.15
C SER A 29 3.15 -1.56 0.92
N ARG A 30 4.11 -0.71 0.50
CA ARG A 30 4.84 0.16 1.40
C ARG A 30 3.92 1.18 2.07
N ILE A 31 3.12 1.91 1.30
CA ILE A 31 2.18 2.91 1.82
C ILE A 31 1.18 2.27 2.79
N LEU A 32 0.66 1.08 2.46
CA LEU A 32 -0.25 0.35 3.35
C LEU A 32 0.42 -0.02 4.68
N LYS A 33 1.66 -0.49 4.63
CA LYS A 33 2.43 -0.83 5.83
C LYS A 33 2.70 0.41 6.69
N GLU A 34 3.04 1.54 6.06
CA GLU A 34 3.22 2.82 6.73
C GLU A 34 1.92 3.29 7.40
N ALA A 35 0.78 3.19 6.71
CA ALA A 35 -0.53 3.54 7.28
C ALA A 35 -0.88 2.67 8.50
N ILE A 36 -0.64 1.36 8.45
CA ILE A 36 -0.86 0.46 9.59
C ILE A 36 0.04 0.86 10.77
N SER A 37 1.32 1.11 10.49
CA SER A 37 2.28 1.54 11.50
C SER A 37 1.87 2.86 12.14
N GLU A 38 1.33 3.78 11.36
CA GLU A 38 0.87 5.09 11.83
C GLU A 38 -0.37 4.98 12.72
N VAL A 39 -1.34 4.16 12.36
CA VAL A 39 -2.51 3.88 13.22
C VAL A 39 -2.06 3.31 14.56
N ASN A 40 -1.15 2.32 14.55
CA ASN A 40 -0.60 1.75 15.78
C ASN A 40 0.13 2.80 16.62
N ARG A 41 0.91 3.68 15.99
CA ARG A 41 1.61 4.78 16.67
C ARG A 41 0.62 5.71 17.37
N LEU A 42 -0.43 6.13 16.67
CA LEU A 42 -1.46 7.03 17.21
C LEU A 42 -2.24 6.37 18.36
N GLN A 43 -2.48 5.06 18.27
CA GLN A 43 -3.17 4.30 19.32
C GLN A 43 -2.33 4.23 20.60
N LEU A 44 -1.03 3.96 20.49
CA LEU A 44 -0.10 4.02 21.62
C LEU A 44 0.05 5.43 22.20
N GLU A 45 0.01 6.46 21.35
CA GLU A 45 0.04 7.87 21.77
C GLU A 45 -1.21 8.24 22.58
N ALA A 46 -2.39 7.78 22.14
CA ALA A 46 -3.65 7.96 22.87
C ALA A 46 -3.63 7.24 24.23
N GLU A 47 -3.16 5.99 24.28
CA GLU A 47 -3.01 5.24 25.53
C GLU A 47 -2.06 5.94 26.52
N ALA A 48 -0.91 6.42 26.02
CA ALA A 48 0.02 7.19 26.82
C ALA A 48 -0.61 8.50 27.31
N ALA A 49 -1.37 9.20 26.47
CA ALA A 49 -2.07 10.41 26.85
C ALA A 49 -3.12 10.19 27.95
N ILE A 50 -3.89 9.11 27.85
CA ILE A 50 -4.85 8.70 28.89
C ILE A 50 -4.11 8.46 30.20
N LYS A 51 -3.00 7.72 30.16
CA LYS A 51 -2.18 7.46 31.35
C LYS A 51 -1.65 8.76 31.96
N ASP A 52 -1.08 9.65 31.15
CA ASP A 52 -0.54 10.93 31.59
C ASP A 52 -1.62 11.85 32.18
N PHE A 53 -2.83 11.82 31.62
CA PHE A 53 -3.98 12.53 32.17
C PHE A 53 -4.35 12.00 33.56
N THR A 54 -4.40 10.69 33.77
CA THR A 54 -4.76 10.10 35.08
C THR A 54 -3.78 10.47 36.20
N VAL A 55 -2.52 10.78 35.86
CA VAL A 55 -1.48 11.23 36.81
C VAL A 55 -1.29 12.75 36.82
N GLY A 56 -2.14 13.50 36.12
CA GLY A 56 -2.14 14.96 36.08
C GLY A 56 -1.01 15.60 35.25
N LYS A 57 -0.30 14.82 34.42
CA LYS A 57 0.81 15.30 33.57
C LYS A 57 0.37 15.87 32.22
N ARG A 58 -0.85 15.58 31.79
CA ARG A 58 -1.41 16.03 30.50
C ARG A 58 -2.81 16.59 30.69
N GLY A 59 -3.16 17.62 29.91
CA GLY A 59 -4.49 18.21 29.95
C GLY A 59 -5.55 17.30 29.33
N ILE A 60 -6.82 17.47 29.75
CA ILE A 60 -7.95 16.71 29.16
C ILE A 60 -8.11 16.98 27.66
N HIS A 61 -7.90 18.22 27.22
CA HIS A 61 -8.04 18.61 25.81
C HIS A 61 -6.99 17.94 24.92
N GLU A 62 -5.73 17.89 25.35
CA GLU A 62 -4.65 17.19 24.63
C GLU A 62 -4.91 15.68 24.56
N THR A 63 -5.45 15.12 25.65
CA THR A 63 -5.81 13.70 25.72
C THR A 63 -6.94 13.37 24.74
N MET A 64 -7.99 14.18 24.71
CA MET A 64 -9.08 14.02 23.75
C MET A 64 -8.59 14.16 22.31
N ILE A 65 -7.70 15.11 22.01
CA ILE A 65 -7.12 15.23 20.67
C ILE A 65 -6.36 13.96 20.26
N ALA A 66 -5.60 13.35 21.18
CA ALA A 66 -4.87 12.12 20.89
C ALA A 66 -5.80 10.94 20.61
N ILE A 67 -6.87 10.80 21.40
CA ILE A 67 -7.91 9.77 21.21
C ILE A 67 -8.58 9.94 19.84
N GLU A 68 -8.99 11.15 19.50
CA GLU A 68 -9.74 11.43 18.26
C GLU A 68 -8.88 11.21 17.02
N LYS A 69 -7.59 11.52 17.10
CA LYS A 69 -6.63 11.15 16.04
C LYS A 69 -6.56 9.64 15.85
N ALA A 70 -6.43 8.89 16.93
CA ALA A 70 -6.37 7.43 16.86
C ALA A 70 -7.65 6.84 16.24
N ASP A 71 -8.82 7.31 16.67
CA ASP A 71 -10.11 6.83 16.15
C ASP A 71 -10.29 7.16 14.66
N LEU A 72 -10.07 8.42 14.27
CA LEU A 72 -10.20 8.84 12.87
C LEU A 72 -9.24 8.06 11.95
N SER A 73 -7.99 7.89 12.37
CA SER A 73 -7.01 7.13 11.61
C SER A 73 -7.38 5.65 11.51
N PHE A 74 -7.92 5.06 12.57
CA PHE A 74 -8.42 3.68 12.55
C PHE A 74 -9.62 3.53 11.58
N GLN A 75 -10.58 4.45 11.63
CA GLN A 75 -11.71 4.46 10.70
C GLN A 75 -11.25 4.54 9.24
N LEU A 76 -10.29 5.42 8.95
CA LEU A 76 -9.68 5.52 7.63
C LEU A 76 -9.04 4.19 7.19
N MET A 77 -8.27 3.55 8.08
CA MET A 77 -7.64 2.26 7.80
C MET A 77 -8.67 1.16 7.51
N MET A 78 -9.79 1.13 8.23
CA MET A 78 -10.89 0.21 7.96
C MET A 78 -11.49 0.41 6.57
N GLN A 79 -11.65 1.66 6.12
CA GLN A 79 -12.09 1.95 4.75
C GLN A 79 -11.09 1.44 3.71
N ILE A 80 -9.79 1.65 3.94
CA ILE A 80 -8.72 1.15 3.06
C ILE A 80 -8.74 -0.37 3.01
N ARG A 81 -8.78 -1.05 4.17
CA ARG A 81 -8.88 -2.51 4.28
C ARG A 81 -10.06 -3.04 3.46
N ASN A 82 -11.24 -2.44 3.62
CA ASN A 82 -12.44 -2.84 2.89
C ASN A 82 -12.28 -2.67 1.37
N LYS A 83 -11.64 -1.59 0.91
CA LYS A 83 -11.36 -1.39 -0.53
C LYS A 83 -10.38 -2.42 -1.09
N ILE A 84 -9.35 -2.79 -0.32
CA ILE A 84 -8.37 -3.80 -0.73
C ILE A 84 -9.03 -5.17 -0.88
N ILE A 85 -9.85 -5.57 0.09
CA ILE A 85 -10.58 -6.84 0.04
C ILE A 85 -11.47 -6.88 -1.21
N LYS A 86 -12.22 -5.82 -1.48
CA LYS A 86 -13.05 -5.70 -2.69
C LYS A 86 -12.23 -5.78 -3.98
N ALA A 87 -11.08 -5.11 -4.03
CA ALA A 87 -10.21 -5.15 -5.21
C ALA A 87 -9.65 -6.56 -5.46
N TYR A 88 -9.29 -7.29 -4.40
CA TYR A 88 -8.87 -8.67 -4.50
C TYR A 88 -10.01 -9.59 -4.99
N GLU A 89 -11.21 -9.44 -4.43
CA GLU A 89 -12.40 -10.16 -4.88
C GLU A 89 -12.72 -9.91 -6.36
N GLU A 90 -12.56 -8.66 -6.84
CA GLU A 90 -12.82 -8.30 -8.23
C GLU A 90 -11.83 -8.97 -9.19
N VAL A 91 -10.54 -9.00 -8.87
CA VAL A 91 -9.54 -9.69 -9.69
C VAL A 91 -9.84 -11.19 -9.78
N MET A 92 -10.29 -11.81 -8.67
CA MET A 92 -10.69 -13.22 -8.66
C MET A 92 -11.93 -13.48 -9.53
N ARG A 93 -12.89 -12.54 -9.58
CA ARG A 93 -14.06 -12.64 -10.45
C ARG A 93 -13.74 -12.47 -11.94
N MET A 94 -12.65 -11.79 -12.30
CA MET A 94 -12.24 -11.64 -13.71
C MET A 94 -11.56 -12.89 -14.30
N GLN A 95 -11.07 -13.80 -13.46
CA GLN A 95 -10.29 -14.97 -13.89
C GLN A 95 -11.11 -16.26 -14.01
N VAL A 96 -12.40 -16.23 -13.66
CA VAL A 96 -13.33 -17.36 -13.80
C VAL A 96 -14.13 -17.29 -15.10
#